data_AF-A0A1I6LMM5-F1
#
_entry.id   AF-A0A1I6LMM5-F1
#
_cell.length_a   1.000
_cell.length_b   1.000
_cell.length_c   1.000
_cell.angle_alpha   90.00
_cell.angle_beta   90.00
_cell.angle_gamma   90.00
#
_symmetry.space_group_name_H-M   'P 1'
#
loop_
_entity.id
_entity.type
_entity.pdbx_description
1 polymer ?
#
loop_
_entity_poly.entity_id
_entity_poly.type
_entity_poly.pdbx_seq_one_letter_code
_entity_poly.pdbx_strand_id
1 'polypeptide(L)'
;MATVMRIEAEQGAPTELAARIHQLGRDCALLSVGELCHRTDRLRVQAAAGGFAALARLAGALGDALAKDGRAAPVRIYIDLMEDALGCAGQGAAAGEALLAAASVRLA
;
A
#
# COMPACT_ATOMS: atom_id res chain seq x y z
N MET A 1 40.35 10.46 6.52
CA MET A 1 39.49 9.97 7.60
C MET A 1 38.04 10.20 7.18
N ALA A 2 37.33 9.12 6.86
CA ALA A 2 36.01 9.15 6.25
C ALA A 2 34.99 8.52 7.22
N THR A 3 34.19 9.37 7.87
CA THR A 3 32.93 9.07 8.57
C THR A 3 32.30 10.45 8.75
N VAL A 4 31.14 10.82 8.22
CA VAL A 4 29.80 10.31 8.48
C VAL A 4 28.91 10.83 7.33
N MET A 5 28.47 9.94 6.44
CA MET A 5 27.40 10.22 5.46
C MET A 5 26.45 9.02 5.51
N ARG A 6 25.62 8.96 6.56
CA ARG A 6 24.64 7.87 6.75
C ARG A 6 23.45 8.36 7.59
N ILE A 7 22.73 9.37 7.09
CA ILE A 7 21.46 9.82 7.69
C ILE A 7 20.36 10.11 6.64
N GLU A 8 20.55 9.73 5.37
CA GLU A 8 19.59 10.07 4.29
C GLU A 8 18.73 8.88 3.83
N ALA A 9 18.91 7.67 4.39
CA ALA A 9 18.26 6.46 3.87
C ALA A 9 16.94 6.10 4.57
N GLU A 10 16.66 6.65 5.76
CA GLU A 10 15.59 6.13 6.63
C GLU A 10 14.36 7.05 6.75
N GLN A 11 14.37 8.22 6.12
CA GLN A 11 13.26 9.20 6.19
C GLN A 11 12.46 9.34 4.87
N GLY A 12 12.79 8.56 3.83
CA GLY A 12 12.16 8.69 2.50
C GLY A 12 11.14 7.61 2.13
N ALA A 13 11.25 6.40 2.70
CA ALA A 13 10.41 5.26 2.33
C ALA A 13 8.90 5.44 2.63
N PRO A 14 8.47 5.92 3.82
CA PRO A 14 7.05 6.12 4.09
C PRO A 14 6.47 7.27 3.24
N THR A 15 7.25 8.32 2.99
CA THR A 15 6.86 9.47 2.18
C THR A 15 6.69 9.10 0.71
N GLU A 16 7.58 8.26 0.17
CA GLU A 16 7.46 7.77 -1.21
C GLU A 16 6.29 6.79 -1.37
N LEU A 17 6.08 5.88 -0.42
CA LEU A 17 4.91 4.97 -0.43
C LEU A 17 3.60 5.76 -0.34
N ALA A 18 3.52 6.78 0.51
CA ALA A 18 2.37 7.68 0.60
C ALA A 18 2.10 8.37 -0.74
N ALA A 19 3.12 8.93 -1.37
CA ALA A 19 2.99 9.60 -2.66
C ALA A 19 2.47 8.65 -3.75
N ARG A 20 2.95 7.40 -3.77
CA ARG A 20 2.50 6.37 -4.72
C ARG A 20 1.05 5.96 -4.48
N ILE A 21 0.63 5.80 -3.22
CA ILE A 21 -0.76 5.47 -2.87
C ILE A 21 -1.70 6.62 -3.27
N HIS A 22 -1.36 7.86 -2.93
CA HIS A 22 -2.13 9.03 -3.32
C HIS A 22 -2.21 9.20 -4.85
N GLN A 23 -1.09 8.97 -5.55
CA GLN A 23 -1.08 8.99 -7.02
C GLN A 23 -1.98 7.90 -7.60
N LEU A 24 -1.93 6.68 -7.06
CA LEU A 24 -2.83 5.59 -7.44
C LEU A 24 -4.30 5.99 -7.20
N GLY A 25 -4.61 6.63 -6.07
CA GLY A 25 -5.95 7.11 -5.74
C GLY A 25 -6.49 8.19 -6.68
N ARG A 26 -5.62 9.08 -7.19
CA ARG A 26 -6.00 10.09 -8.18
C ARG A 26 -6.17 9.50 -9.58
N ASP A 27 -5.24 8.63 -9.97
CA ASP A 27 -5.20 8.10 -11.32
C ASP A 27 -6.16 6.93 -11.52
N CYS A 28 -6.66 6.29 -10.46
CA CYS A 28 -7.35 5.00 -10.56
C CYS A 28 -8.55 5.02 -11.49
N ALA A 29 -9.29 6.12 -11.62
CA ALA A 29 -10.42 6.23 -12.56
C ALA A 29 -9.99 6.25 -14.03
N LEU A 30 -8.75 6.68 -14.32
CA LEU A 30 -8.23 6.89 -15.67
C LEU A 30 -7.35 5.74 -16.19
N LEU A 31 -6.81 4.90 -15.30
CA LEU A 31 -5.90 3.81 -15.66
C LEU A 31 -6.64 2.60 -16.28
N SER A 32 -5.93 1.75 -17.02
CA SER A 32 -6.50 0.44 -17.38
C SER A 32 -6.44 -0.51 -16.18
N VAL A 33 -7.23 -1.58 -16.19
CA VAL A 33 -7.15 -2.63 -15.14
C VAL A 33 -5.74 -3.24 -15.09
N GLY A 34 -5.12 -3.48 -16.25
CA GLY A 34 -3.75 -3.99 -16.32
C GLY A 34 -2.73 -3.05 -15.69
N GLU A 35 -2.86 -1.74 -15.93
CA GLU A 35 -1.97 -0.73 -15.33
C GLU A 35 -2.23 -0.57 -13.83
N LEU A 36 -3.48 -0.69 -13.38
CA LEU A 36 -3.82 -0.76 -11.96
C LEU A 36 -3.17 -1.96 -11.27
N CYS A 37 -3.28 -3.15 -11.85
CA CYS A 37 -2.62 -4.35 -11.35
C CYS A 37 -1.09 -4.16 -11.29
N HIS A 38 -0.50 -3.61 -12.35
CA HIS A 38 0.95 -3.38 -12.40
C HIS A 38 1.43 -2.42 -11.30
N ARG A 39 0.76 -1.27 -11.14
CA ARG A 39 1.11 -0.29 -10.10
C ARG A 39 0.90 -0.82 -8.70
N THR A 40 -0.17 -1.60 -8.50
CA THR A 40 -0.47 -2.23 -7.21
C THR A 40 0.57 -3.29 -6.85
N ASP A 41 1.01 -4.11 -7.81
CA ASP A 41 2.07 -5.10 -7.56
C ASP A 41 3.43 -4.44 -7.24
N ARG A 42 3.77 -3.35 -7.95
CA ARG A 42 4.95 -2.54 -7.62
C ARG A 42 4.89 -2.02 -6.17
N LEU A 43 3.73 -1.49 -5.77
CA LEU A 43 3.50 -1.00 -4.41
C LEU A 43 3.67 -2.12 -3.39
N ARG A 44 3.12 -3.31 -3.66
CA ARG A 44 3.27 -4.51 -2.81
C ARG A 44 4.73 -4.88 -2.60
N VAL A 45 5.51 -4.95 -3.67
CA VAL A 45 6.94 -5.32 -3.60
C VAL A 45 7.74 -4.29 -2.79
N GLN A 46 7.47 -2.99 -2.99
CA GLN A 46 8.14 -1.92 -2.24
C GLN A 46 7.75 -1.93 -0.76
N ALA A 47 6.46 -2.10 -0.46
CA ALA A 47 5.95 -2.21 0.91
C ALA A 47 6.57 -3.40 1.64
N ALA A 48 6.65 -4.56 0.99
CA ALA A 48 7.28 -5.76 1.55
C ALA A 48 8.78 -5.54 1.82
N ALA A 49 9.50 -4.93 0.89
CA ALA A 49 10.92 -4.60 1.07
C ALA A 49 11.17 -3.60 2.20
N GLY A 50 10.21 -2.69 2.45
CA GLY A 50 10.26 -1.71 3.54
C GLY A 50 9.71 -2.19 4.89
N GLY A 51 9.31 -3.45 5.03
CA GLY A 51 8.74 -3.98 6.28
C GLY A 51 7.28 -3.60 6.55
N PHE A 52 6.58 -2.99 5.58
CA PHE A 52 5.18 -2.61 5.68
C PHE A 52 4.25 -3.79 5.33
N ALA A 53 4.24 -4.82 6.18
CA ALA A 53 3.54 -6.08 5.91
C ALA A 53 2.03 -5.91 5.66
N ALA A 54 1.36 -5.07 6.46
CA ALA A 54 -0.07 -4.79 6.30
C ALA A 54 -0.37 -4.12 4.94
N LEU A 55 0.47 -3.16 4.54
CA LEU A 55 0.35 -2.47 3.25
C LEU A 55 0.59 -3.44 2.08
N ALA A 56 1.62 -4.28 2.16
CA ALA A 56 1.89 -5.29 1.15
C ALA A 56 0.72 -6.27 0.99
N ARG A 57 0.08 -6.67 2.10
CA ARG A 57 -1.07 -7.56 2.07
C ARG A 57 -2.31 -6.91 1.44
N LEU A 58 -2.59 -5.64 1.78
CA LEU A 58 -3.69 -4.87 1.18
C LEU A 58 -3.48 -4.65 -0.33
N ALA A 59 -2.25 -4.34 -0.74
CA ALA A 59 -1.90 -4.23 -2.15
C ALA A 59 -2.08 -5.56 -2.90
N GLY A 60 -1.65 -6.68 -2.31
CA GLY A 60 -1.92 -8.01 -2.87
C GLY A 60 -3.42 -8.28 -3.06
N ALA A 61 -4.23 -8.03 -2.02
CA ALA A 61 -5.67 -8.23 -2.07
C ALA A 61 -6.37 -7.35 -3.12
N LEU A 62 -5.93 -6.10 -3.31
CA LEU A 62 -6.41 -5.25 -4.40
C LEU A 62 -6.05 -5.85 -5.77
N GLY A 63 -4.83 -6.35 -5.95
CA GLY A 63 -4.40 -7.01 -7.18
C GLY A 63 -5.27 -8.23 -7.50
N ASP A 64 -5.55 -9.07 -6.50
CA ASP A 64 -6.43 -10.24 -6.65
C ASP A 64 -7.88 -9.83 -6.98
N ALA A 65 -8.42 -8.82 -6.31
CA ALA A 65 -9.76 -8.30 -6.58
C ALA A 65 -9.87 -7.72 -8.00
N LEU A 66 -8.85 -6.97 -8.46
CA LEU A 66 -8.78 -6.47 -9.82
C LEU A 66 -8.66 -7.60 -10.86
N ALA A 67 -7.92 -8.67 -10.54
CA ALA A 67 -7.80 -9.82 -11.44
C ALA A 67 -9.13 -10.61 -11.56
N LYS A 68 -9.89 -10.69 -10.46
CA LYS A 68 -11.16 -11.42 -10.41
C LYS A 68 -12.35 -10.61 -10.97
N ASP A 69 -12.51 -9.39 -10.48
CA ASP A 69 -13.71 -8.56 -10.70
C ASP A 69 -13.43 -7.38 -11.63
N GLY A 70 -12.18 -7.20 -12.08
CA GLY A 70 -11.80 -6.12 -12.99
C GLY A 70 -12.11 -4.75 -12.39
N ARG A 71 -12.89 -3.94 -13.12
CA ARG A 71 -13.33 -2.61 -12.66
C ARG A 71 -14.44 -2.65 -11.60
N ALA A 72 -15.08 -3.79 -11.37
CA ALA A 72 -16.08 -3.92 -10.31
C ALA A 72 -15.44 -4.06 -8.91
N ALA A 73 -14.13 -4.28 -8.83
CA ALA A 73 -13.40 -4.31 -7.58
C ALA A 73 -13.54 -2.96 -6.83
N PRO A 74 -13.67 -2.97 -5.49
CA PRO A 74 -13.82 -1.75 -4.70
C PRO A 74 -12.46 -1.05 -4.50
N VAL A 75 -11.83 -0.62 -5.60
CA VAL A 75 -10.47 -0.06 -5.65
C VAL A 75 -10.29 1.08 -4.65
N ARG A 76 -11.29 1.96 -4.52
CA ARG A 76 -11.21 3.10 -3.60
C ARG A 76 -11.09 2.66 -2.13
N ILE A 77 -11.87 1.66 -1.72
CA ILE A 77 -11.83 1.12 -0.35
C ILE A 77 -10.45 0.57 -0.03
N TYR A 78 -9.85 -0.18 -0.96
CA TYR A 78 -8.48 -0.68 -0.78
C TYR A 78 -7.46 0.44 -0.66
N ILE A 79 -7.59 1.51 -1.46
CA ILE A 79 -6.68 2.67 -1.39
C ILE A 79 -6.80 3.38 -0.05
N ASP A 80 -8.02 3.65 0.43
CA ASP A 80 -8.23 4.29 1.74
C ASP A 80 -7.65 3.42 2.87
N LEU A 81 -7.83 2.08 2.82
CA LEU A 81 -7.23 1.15 3.77
C LEU A 81 -5.69 1.14 3.72
N MET A 82 -5.09 1.33 2.54
CA MET A 82 -3.63 1.44 2.39
C MET A 82 -3.09 2.74 2.99
N GLU A 83 -3.83 3.85 2.88
CA GLU A 83 -3.51 5.13 3.53
C GLU A 83 -3.56 4.98 5.07
N ASP A 84 -4.60 4.36 5.61
CA ASP A 84 -4.71 4.04 7.04
C ASP A 84 -3.55 3.13 7.51
N ALA A 85 -3.23 2.08 6.73
CA ALA A 85 -2.14 1.16 7.06
C ALA A 85 -0.79 1.86 7.17
N LEU A 86 -0.53 2.81 6.27
CA LEU A 86 0.71 3.58 6.29
C LEU A 86 0.77 4.50 7.51
N GLY A 87 -0.36 5.09 7.93
CA GLY A 87 -0.47 5.86 9.16
C GLY A 87 -0.26 5.03 10.43
N CYS A 88 -0.71 3.77 10.43
CA CYS A 88 -0.52 2.83 11.54
C CYS A 88 0.87 2.17 11.57
N ALA A 89 1.62 2.17 10.47
CA ALA A 89 2.95 1.53 10.42
C ALA A 89 3.95 2.14 11.43
N GLY A 90 3.79 3.42 11.79
CA GLY A 90 4.57 4.06 12.85
C GLY A 90 4.23 3.58 14.27
N GLN A 91 3.15 2.80 14.45
CA GLN A 91 2.62 2.37 15.75
C GLN A 91 2.99 0.90 16.07
N GLY A 92 3.69 0.20 15.17
CA GLY A 92 4.20 -1.16 15.38
C GLY A 92 3.31 -2.28 14.82
N ALA A 93 3.84 -3.51 14.82
CA ALA A 93 3.22 -4.66 14.14
C ALA A 93 1.82 -5.03 14.63
N ALA A 94 1.53 -4.82 15.92
CA ALA A 94 0.20 -5.08 16.50
C ALA A 94 -0.90 -4.18 15.90
N ALA A 95 -0.57 -2.94 15.55
CA ALA A 95 -1.49 -2.02 14.89
C ALA A 95 -1.82 -2.49 13.46
N GLY A 96 -0.83 -3.05 12.76
CA GLY A 96 -1.01 -3.64 11.43
C GLY A 96 -1.97 -4.83 11.42
N GLU A 97 -1.85 -5.73 12.41
CA GLU A 97 -2.75 -6.88 12.55
C GLU A 97 -4.18 -6.45 12.91
N ALA A 98 -4.35 -5.48 13.83
CA ALA A 98 -5.65 -4.93 14.17
C ALA A 98 -6.33 -4.25 12.97
N LEU A 99 -5.56 -3.54 12.15
CA LEU A 99 -6.06 -2.94 10.91
C LEU A 99 -6.49 -4.02 9.90
N LEU A 100 -5.71 -5.08 9.71
CA LEU A 100 -6.08 -6.18 8.81
C LEU A 100 -7.37 -6.88 9.26
N ALA A 101 -7.55 -7.06 10.57
CA ALA A 101 -8.80 -7.58 11.13
C ALA A 101 -9.99 -6.65 10.84
N ALA A 102 -9.82 -5.33 11.03
CA ALA A 102 -10.86 -4.34 10.72
C ALA A 102 -11.16 -4.22 9.22
N ALA A 103 -10.15 -4.34 8.36
CA ALA A 103 -10.29 -4.35 6.91
C ALA A 103 -11.11 -5.56 6.45
N SER A 104 -10.87 -6.73 7.05
CA SER A 104 -11.62 -7.95 6.74
C SER A 104 -13.11 -7.80 7.02
N VAL A 105 -13.51 -7.07 8.07
CA VAL A 105 -14.92 -6.77 8.37
C VAL A 105 -15.54 -5.79 7.36
N ARG A 106 -14.75 -4.85 6.82
CA ARG A 106 -15.24 -3.89 5.80
C ARG A 106 -15.34 -4.46 4.39
N LEU A 107 -14.62 -5.55 4.12
CA LEU A 107 -14.54 -6.20 2.81
C LEU A 107 -15.38 -7.48 2.72
N ALA A 108 -15.98 -7.93 3.83
CA ALA A 108 -16.91 -9.07 3.91
C ALA A 108 -18.35 -8.63 3.58
#